data_AF-A0AAV4PGA2-F1
#
_entry.id   AF-A0AAV4PGA2-F1
#
_cell.length_a   1.000
_cell.length_b   1.000
_cell.length_c   1.000
_cell.angle_alpha   90.00
_cell.angle_beta   90.00
_cell.angle_gamma   90.00
#
_symmetry.space_group_name_H-M   'P 1'
#
loop_
_entity.id
_entity.type
_entity.pdbx_description
1 polymer ?
#
loop_
_entity_poly.entity_id
_entity_poly.type
_entity_poly.pdbx_seq_one_letter_code
_entity_poly.pdbx_strand_id
1 'polypeptide(L)'
;MKTITYNNSTINISDWKTDKYLDIFCPGRKQRCPSENTCCLVGKDKYGCCRYEEAVCCADLIHCCPLNTVCNTETMECTKK
;
A
#
# COMPACT_ATOMS: atom_id res chain seq x y z
N MET A 1 11.82 -27.26 -3.81
CA MET A 1 11.22 -26.75 -2.55
C MET A 1 12.36 -26.44 -1.61
N LYS A 2 12.44 -25.23 -1.06
CA LYS A 2 13.47 -24.90 -0.06
C LYS A 2 12.81 -25.01 1.31
N THR A 3 13.42 -25.70 2.24
CA THR A 3 12.99 -25.74 3.64
C THR A 3 14.11 -25.13 4.46
N ILE A 4 13.77 -24.27 5.42
CA ILE A 4 14.73 -23.85 6.45
C ILE A 4 14.27 -24.43 7.78
N THR A 5 15.21 -24.96 8.53
CA THR A 5 14.94 -25.48 9.86
C THR A 5 15.43 -24.46 10.87
N TYR A 6 14.53 -23.91 11.67
CA TYR A 6 14.87 -23.00 12.77
C TYR A 6 14.21 -23.52 14.05
N ASN A 7 15.00 -23.70 15.13
CA ASN A 7 14.53 -24.23 16.41
C ASN A 7 13.70 -25.52 16.29
N ASN A 8 14.22 -26.54 15.60
CA ASN A 8 13.54 -27.82 15.33
C ASN A 8 12.20 -27.72 14.57
N SER A 9 11.87 -26.54 14.03
CA SER A 9 10.70 -26.34 13.18
C SER A 9 11.14 -26.32 11.72
N THR A 10 10.63 -27.26 10.94
CA THR A 10 10.87 -27.31 9.49
C THR A 10 9.89 -26.36 8.80
N ILE A 11 10.40 -25.24 8.33
CA ILE A 11 9.64 -24.22 7.62
C ILE A 11 9.74 -24.52 6.13
N ASN A 12 8.63 -24.85 5.48
CA ASN A 12 8.56 -24.97 4.03
C ASN A 12 8.52 -23.59 3.38
N ILE A 13 9.59 -23.18 2.70
CA ILE A 13 9.66 -21.91 1.98
C ILE A 13 8.77 -21.94 0.72
N SER A 14 8.15 -23.07 0.39
CA SER A 14 7.04 -23.14 -0.57
C SER A 14 5.72 -22.60 0.00
N ASP A 15 5.54 -22.60 1.33
CA ASP A 15 4.43 -21.94 2.02
C ASP A 15 4.72 -20.45 2.25
N TRP A 16 5.92 -19.99 1.88
CA TRP A 16 6.37 -18.59 1.91
C TRP A 16 6.29 -17.94 0.53
N LYS A 17 5.79 -18.70 -0.46
CA LYS A 17 5.49 -18.22 -1.82
C LYS A 17 3.99 -17.98 -2.03
N THR A 18 3.22 -17.80 -0.96
CA THR A 18 1.77 -17.57 -1.01
C THR A 18 1.33 -16.17 -0.62
N ASP A 19 2.23 -15.28 -0.19
CA ASP A 19 1.89 -13.86 -0.11
C ASP A 19 2.33 -13.17 -1.39
N LYS A 20 1.35 -12.98 -2.27
CA LYS A 20 1.43 -12.40 -3.60
C LYS A 20 1.79 -10.90 -3.57
N TYR A 21 2.46 -10.43 -2.54
CA TYR A 21 2.66 -9.02 -2.28
C TYR A 21 3.45 -8.78 -0.98
N LEU A 22 4.54 -8.03 -1.01
CA LEU A 22 5.21 -7.60 0.22
C LEU A 22 4.34 -6.52 0.89
N ASP A 23 3.66 -6.79 1.99
CA ASP A 23 2.90 -5.74 2.68
C ASP A 23 3.84 -4.62 3.19
N ILE A 24 3.52 -3.36 2.88
CA ILE A 24 4.14 -2.17 3.48
C ILE A 24 3.33 -1.69 4.68
N PHE A 25 4.02 -1.20 5.71
CA PHE A 25 3.37 -0.56 6.85
C PHE A 25 3.26 0.94 6.62
N CYS A 26 2.05 1.47 6.74
CA CYS A 26 1.85 2.92 6.71
C CYS A 26 2.48 3.58 7.93
N PRO A 27 2.77 4.90 7.86
CA PRO A 27 3.26 5.63 9.02
C PRO A 27 2.34 5.43 10.24
N GLY A 28 2.94 5.22 11.41
CA GLY A 28 2.21 4.86 12.63
C GLY A 28 1.89 3.37 12.80
N ARG A 29 2.20 2.52 11.81
CA ARG A 29 2.09 1.04 11.85
C ARG A 29 0.70 0.49 12.24
N LYS A 30 -0.35 1.29 12.08
CA LYS A 30 -1.74 0.88 12.35
C LYS A 30 -2.43 0.26 11.14
N GLN A 31 -1.95 0.57 9.94
CA GLN A 31 -2.49 0.08 8.67
C GLN A 31 -1.34 -0.51 7.84
N ARG A 32 -1.64 -1.60 7.13
CA ARG A 32 -0.75 -2.20 6.14
C ARG A 32 -1.40 -2.20 4.75
N CYS A 33 -0.57 -2.09 3.73
CA CYS A 33 -0.98 -2.01 2.34
C CYS A 33 -0.13 -2.90 1.44
N PRO A 34 -0.67 -3.25 0.26
CA PRO A 34 0.06 -3.64 -0.92
C PRO A 34 1.50 -3.08 -1.06
N SER A 35 2.59 -3.77 -1.39
CA SER A 35 3.86 -3.11 -1.84
C SER A 35 3.77 -2.19 -3.07
N GLU A 36 2.84 -2.36 -4.02
CA GLU A 36 2.59 -1.53 -5.20
C GLU A 36 1.32 -0.72 -4.92
N ASN A 37 0.99 -0.55 -3.63
CA ASN A 37 0.06 0.44 -3.14
C ASN A 37 0.81 1.51 -2.35
N THR A 38 0.38 2.76 -2.45
CA THR A 38 0.86 3.85 -1.59
C THR A 38 -0.03 3.99 -0.36
N CYS A 39 0.58 4.23 0.80
CA CYS A 39 -0.15 4.65 2.00
C CYS A 39 -0.50 6.13 1.92
N CYS A 40 -1.80 6.44 1.94
CA CYS A 40 -2.29 7.82 1.99
C CYS A 40 -3.11 8.08 3.25
N LEU A 41 -3.04 9.30 3.77
CA LEU A 41 -3.93 9.75 4.83
C LEU A 41 -5.37 9.84 4.29
N VAL A 42 -6.28 9.19 5.01
CA VAL A 42 -7.71 9.24 4.76
C VAL A 42 -8.36 9.81 6.01
N GLY A 43 -8.88 11.04 5.91
CA GLY A 43 -9.19 11.86 7.08
C GLY A 43 -7.93 12.28 7.88
N LYS A 44 -8.13 12.72 9.13
CA LYS A 44 -7.07 13.39 9.92
C LYS A 44 -5.99 12.48 10.50
N ASP A 45 -6.33 11.24 10.88
CA ASP A 45 -5.44 10.37 11.68
C ASP A 45 -5.40 8.91 11.22
N LYS A 46 -5.96 8.61 10.05
CA LYS A 46 -6.05 7.26 9.51
C LYS A 46 -5.35 7.15 8.17
N TYR A 47 -4.78 5.99 7.89
CA TYR A 47 -4.22 5.66 6.59
C TYR A 47 -5.12 4.71 5.82
N GLY A 48 -5.13 4.84 4.50
CA GLY A 48 -5.73 3.94 3.54
C GLY A 48 -4.72 3.56 2.45
N CYS A 49 -5.07 2.53 1.68
CA CYS A 49 -4.22 2.01 0.61
C CYS A 49 -4.70 2.52 -0.74
N CYS A 50 -3.81 3.20 -1.45
CA CYS A 50 -4.01 3.61 -2.83
C CYS A 50 -3.53 2.52 -3.76
N ARG A 51 -4.33 2.19 -4.78
CA ARG A 51 -4.06 1.11 -5.75
C ARG A 51 -2.89 1.35 -6.72
N TYR A 52 -2.11 2.40 -6.49
CA TYR A 52 -1.01 2.83 -7.33
C TYR A 52 0.25 2.81 -6.46
N GLU A 53 1.36 2.34 -7.03
CA GLU A 53 2.65 2.25 -6.33
C GLU A 53 3.20 3.63 -6.00
N GLU A 54 3.04 4.55 -6.96
CA GLU A 54 3.47 5.94 -6.87
C GLU A 54 2.25 6.87 -6.92
N ALA A 55 1.37 6.77 -5.92
CA ALA A 55 0.20 7.64 -5.82
C ALA A 55 0.56 9.02 -5.25
N VAL A 56 -0.17 10.04 -5.69
CA VAL A 56 -0.27 11.34 -5.03
C VAL A 56 -1.49 11.29 -4.10
N CYS A 57 -1.28 11.53 -2.81
CA CYS A 57 -2.37 11.67 -1.85
C CYS A 57 -3.01 13.06 -2.02
N CYS A 58 -4.31 13.09 -2.36
CA CYS A 58 -5.01 14.35 -2.55
C CYS A 58 -5.31 15.03 -1.20
N ALA A 59 -5.34 16.36 -1.20
CA ALA A 59 -5.53 17.15 0.02
C ALA A 59 -6.93 17.04 0.62
N ASP A 60 -7.88 16.48 -0.12
CA ASP A 60 -9.22 16.18 0.39
C ASP A 60 -9.22 14.99 1.36
N LEU A 61 -8.15 14.19 1.40
CA LEU A 61 -8.00 13.01 2.25
C LEU A 61 -9.09 11.95 1.97
N ILE A 62 -9.61 11.91 0.76
CA ILE A 62 -10.67 10.97 0.34
C ILE A 62 -10.17 10.08 -0.79
N HIS A 63 -9.51 10.66 -1.79
CA HIS A 63 -9.01 9.92 -2.94
C HIS A 63 -7.51 10.14 -3.15
N CYS A 64 -6.96 9.35 -4.07
CA CYS A 64 -5.58 9.46 -4.48
C CYS A 64 -5.48 9.21 -5.98
N CYS A 65 -4.50 9.87 -6.56
CA CYS A 65 -4.30 9.88 -7.99
C CYS A 65 -2.97 9.23 -8.36
N PRO A 66 -2.82 8.68 -9.57
CA PRO A 66 -1.54 8.13 -10.01
C PRO A 66 -0.48 9.22 -10.18
N LEU A 67 0.79 8.84 -10.25
CA LEU A 67 1.90 9.76 -10.48
C LEU A 67 1.64 10.65 -11.71
N ASN A 68 2.15 11.88 -11.68
CA ASN A 68 2.04 12.87 -12.76
C ASN A 68 0.60 13.31 -13.09
N THR A 69 -0.27 13.31 -12.09
CA THR A 69 -1.61 13.89 -12.18
C THR A 69 -1.81 15.04 -11.19
N VAL A 70 -2.85 15.83 -11.42
CA VAL A 70 -3.38 16.86 -10.54
C VAL A 70 -4.69 16.37 -9.96
N CYS A 71 -4.83 16.43 -8.64
CA CYS A 71 -6.09 16.14 -7.97
C CYS A 71 -7.07 17.30 -8.17
N ASN A 72 -8.26 17.01 -8.66
CA ASN A 72 -9.41 17.90 -8.56
C ASN A 72 -10.25 17.47 -7.36
N THR A 73 -10.19 18.24 -6.28
CA THR A 73 -10.91 17.93 -5.03
C THR A 73 -12.40 18.26 -5.08
N GLU A 74 -12.85 19.05 -6.08
CA GLU A 74 -14.27 19.37 -6.26
C GLU A 74 -15.00 18.25 -7.02
N THR A 75 -14.35 17.70 -8.07
CA THR A 75 -14.93 16.64 -8.90
C THR A 75 -14.45 15.23 -8.54
N MET A 76 -13.47 15.11 -7.64
CA MET A 76 -12.79 13.86 -7.28
C MET A 76 -12.11 13.18 -8.48
N GLU A 77 -11.60 13.98 -9.41
CA GLU A 77 -10.96 13.49 -10.64
C GLU A 77 -9.46 13.74 -10.63
N CYS A 78 -8.75 12.89 -11.36
CA CYS A 78 -7.31 13.00 -11.57
C CYS A 78 -7.06 13.41 -13.02
N THR A 79 -6.59 14.64 -13.24
CA THR A 79 -6.23 15.12 -14.58
C THR A 79 -4.72 15.01 -14.78
N LYS A 80 -4.29 14.67 -16.00
CA LYS A 80 -2.85 14.59 -16.29
C LYS A 80 -2.24 15.99 -16.21
N LYS A 81 -1.05 16.09 -15.60
CA LYS A 81 -0.23 17.32 -15.64
C LYS A 81 0.24 17.63 -17.06
#